data_AF-A0A835TWA8-F1
#
_entry.id   AF-A0A835TWA8-F1
#
_cell.length_a   1.000
_cell.length_b   1.000
_cell.length_c   1.000
_cell.angle_alpha   90.00
_cell.angle_beta   90.00
_cell.angle_gamma   90.00
#
_symmetry.space_group_name_H-M   'P 1'
#
loop_
_entity.id
_entity.type
_entity.pdbx_description
1 polymer ?
#
loop_
_entity_poly.entity_id
_entity_poly.type
_entity_poly.pdbx_seq_one_letter_code
_entity_poly.pdbx_strand_id
1 'polypeptide(L)'
;MVLEGDNCVFDGMIYRNGETFQPSCKYQCTCRDGQIGCLPRCNLDLLLPGPDCPFPRKVEVPGECCEKWVCDPDDEVILGGFAMAAYRQEATLGIDVSDSSANCIEQTTEWSACSKSCGMGFSTRVTNRNQQCEMVKQTRLCMIRPCENEESSDKKGKRCVRTRKSVRAVRYEYKNCTSVQAYRPRYCGLCSDGRCCTPHSTKTTHVQFRCPQGNVLKKPMMLINTCVCHNNCPQSNIVFFQPLDPTSRPC
;
A
#
# COMPACT_ATOMS: atom_id res chain seq x y z
N MET A 1 -42.44 6.65 -17.46
CA MET A 1 -41.58 7.80 -17.80
C MET A 1 -40.15 7.35 -17.58
N VAL A 2 -39.34 7.27 -18.64
CA VAL A 2 -37.90 7.01 -18.51
C VAL A 2 -37.30 8.32 -18.02
N LEU A 3 -36.66 8.33 -16.86
CA LEU A 3 -35.89 9.50 -16.40
C LEU A 3 -34.68 9.62 -17.34
N GLU A 4 -34.72 10.55 -18.29
CA GLU A 4 -33.53 10.95 -19.04
C GLU A 4 -32.58 11.60 -18.03
N GLY A 5 -31.50 10.90 -17.67
CA GLY A 5 -30.52 11.46 -16.75
C GLY A 5 -29.71 12.58 -17.39
N ASP A 6 -29.15 13.44 -16.54
CA ASP A 6 -28.51 14.68 -16.96
C ASP A 6 -27.22 14.44 -17.78
N ASN A 7 -26.97 15.32 -18.75
CA ASN A 7 -25.75 15.34 -19.55
C ASN A 7 -24.58 15.96 -18.77
N CYS A 8 -23.36 15.60 -19.13
CA CYS A 8 -22.14 16.10 -18.48
C CYS A 8 -21.38 17.04 -19.41
N VAL A 9 -20.60 17.96 -18.84
CA VAL A 9 -19.68 18.84 -19.60
C VAL A 9 -18.24 18.56 -19.17
N PHE A 10 -17.37 18.24 -20.12
CA PHE A 10 -15.94 18.01 -19.88
C PHE A 10 -15.11 18.67 -20.98
N ASP A 11 -14.15 19.51 -20.58
CA ASP A 11 -13.25 20.23 -21.51
C ASP A 11 -14.01 21.00 -22.62
N GLY A 12 -15.13 21.63 -22.25
CA GLY A 12 -16.00 22.38 -23.17
C GLY A 12 -16.89 21.52 -24.09
N MET A 13 -16.80 20.19 -24.03
CA MET A 13 -17.66 19.27 -24.79
C MET A 13 -18.80 18.71 -23.93
N ILE A 14 -19.98 18.52 -24.55
CA ILE A 14 -21.17 17.95 -23.90
C ILE A 14 -21.26 16.45 -24.18
N TYR A 15 -21.36 15.65 -23.13
CA TYR A 15 -21.50 14.19 -23.17
C TYR A 15 -22.87 13.79 -22.65
N ARG A 16 -23.55 12.89 -23.37
CA ARG A 16 -24.87 12.38 -22.99
C ARG A 16 -24.80 11.45 -21.80
N ASN A 17 -25.90 11.34 -21.05
CA ASN A 17 -25.97 10.35 -19.98
C ASN A 17 -25.73 8.93 -20.53
N GLY A 18 -24.80 8.21 -19.90
CA GLY A 18 -24.33 6.89 -20.34
C GLY A 18 -23.20 6.91 -21.38
N GLU A 19 -22.82 8.08 -21.90
CA GLU A 19 -21.76 8.20 -22.91
C GLU A 19 -20.38 7.98 -22.30
N THR A 20 -19.56 7.17 -22.96
CA THR A 20 -18.17 6.89 -22.58
C THR A 20 -17.19 7.54 -23.53
N PHE A 21 -16.18 8.21 -23.01
CA PHE A 21 -15.16 8.91 -23.79
C PHE A 21 -13.75 8.68 -23.20
N GLN A 22 -12.71 8.90 -24.02
CA GLN A 22 -11.31 8.72 -23.62
C GLN A 22 -10.56 10.04 -23.76
N PRO A 23 -10.49 10.87 -22.70
CA PRO A 23 -9.82 12.17 -22.78
C PRO A 23 -8.30 12.04 -22.98
N SER A 24 -7.73 10.89 -22.66
CA SER A 24 -6.37 10.51 -23.03
C SER A 24 -6.28 8.99 -23.12
N CYS A 25 -5.19 8.47 -23.68
CA CYS A 25 -4.97 7.03 -23.70
C CYS A 25 -4.90 6.41 -22.27
N LYS A 26 -4.59 7.22 -21.24
CA LYS A 26 -4.43 6.80 -19.84
C LYS A 26 -5.77 6.69 -19.08
N TYR A 27 -6.86 7.26 -19.58
CA TYR A 27 -8.15 7.34 -18.86
C TYR A 27 -9.35 7.02 -19.76
N GLN A 28 -10.35 6.36 -19.19
CA GLN A 28 -11.66 6.19 -19.80
C GLN A 28 -12.73 6.72 -18.85
N CYS A 29 -13.53 7.66 -19.33
CA CYS A 29 -14.53 8.36 -18.56
C CYS A 29 -15.94 8.02 -19.04
N THR A 30 -16.90 8.10 -18.13
CA THR A 30 -18.32 7.87 -18.40
C THR A 30 -19.12 8.99 -17.76
N CYS A 31 -20.03 9.58 -18.53
CA CYS A 31 -21.04 10.48 -18.02
C CYS A 31 -22.20 9.69 -17.42
N ARG A 32 -22.54 9.95 -16.16
CA ARG A 32 -23.73 9.40 -15.50
C ARG A 32 -24.42 10.49 -14.68
N ASP A 33 -25.65 10.83 -15.05
CA ASP A 33 -26.54 11.75 -14.35
C ASP A 33 -25.83 13.07 -13.97
N GLY A 34 -25.22 13.72 -14.96
CA GLY A 34 -24.51 15.00 -14.79
C GLY A 34 -23.12 14.89 -14.17
N GLN A 35 -22.68 13.70 -13.75
CA GLN A 35 -21.38 13.46 -13.14
C GLN A 35 -20.46 12.59 -14.02
N ILE A 36 -19.17 12.95 -14.06
CA ILE A 36 -18.16 12.21 -14.84
C ILE A 36 -17.35 11.33 -13.91
N GLY A 37 -17.36 10.03 -14.18
CA GLY A 37 -16.49 9.05 -13.53
C GLY A 37 -15.41 8.56 -14.48
N CYS A 38 -14.13 8.70 -14.13
CA CYS A 38 -13.01 8.23 -14.94
C CYS A 38 -12.30 7.05 -14.25
N LEU A 39 -11.99 6.02 -15.04
CA LEU A 39 -11.17 4.88 -14.63
C LEU A 39 -9.81 4.94 -15.35
N PRO A 40 -8.70 4.73 -14.61
CA PRO A 40 -7.39 4.64 -15.23
C PRO A 40 -7.29 3.38 -16.09
N ARG A 41 -6.73 3.51 -17.29
CA ARG A 41 -6.44 2.40 -18.21
C ARG A 41 -5.04 1.82 -17.99
N CYS A 42 -4.16 2.58 -17.35
CA CYS A 42 -2.81 2.14 -17.01
C CYS A 42 -2.77 1.47 -15.64
N ASN A 43 -1.82 0.54 -15.47
CA ASN A 43 -1.53 -0.01 -14.16
C ASN A 43 -0.88 1.05 -13.26
N LEU A 44 -1.47 1.27 -12.09
CA LEU A 44 -1.01 2.21 -11.06
C LEU A 44 -0.23 1.52 -9.94
N ASP A 45 0.11 0.24 -10.12
CA ASP A 45 0.88 -0.54 -9.15
C ASP A 45 2.22 0.13 -8.84
N LEU A 46 2.50 0.20 -7.54
CA LEU A 46 3.71 0.77 -6.97
C LEU A 46 4.78 -0.32 -6.86
N LEU A 47 5.92 -0.13 -7.53
CA LEU A 47 7.10 -0.97 -7.34
C LEU A 47 7.92 -0.41 -6.18
N LEU A 48 8.09 -1.22 -5.12
CA LEU A 48 8.94 -0.88 -3.99
C LEU A 48 10.39 -1.31 -4.26
N PRO A 49 11.39 -0.61 -3.71
CA PRO A 49 12.78 -1.03 -3.75
C PRO A 49 12.96 -2.48 -3.27
N GLY A 50 13.62 -3.30 -4.09
CA GLY A 50 13.94 -4.69 -3.80
C GLY A 50 15.43 -4.99 -3.99
N PRO A 51 15.90 -6.19 -3.62
CA PRO A 51 17.30 -6.58 -3.78
C PRO A 51 17.78 -6.51 -5.24
N ASP A 52 16.90 -6.82 -6.21
CA ASP A 52 17.21 -6.80 -7.65
C ASP A 52 16.84 -5.47 -8.33
N CYS A 53 16.23 -4.54 -7.59
CA CYS A 53 15.79 -3.24 -8.11
C CYS A 53 15.79 -2.22 -6.97
N PRO A 54 16.97 -1.73 -6.55
CA PRO A 54 17.09 -0.82 -5.41
C PRO A 54 16.50 0.57 -5.69
N PHE A 55 16.48 0.99 -6.96
CA PHE A 55 16.00 2.29 -7.39
C PHE A 55 14.96 2.17 -8.52
N PRO A 56 13.73 1.72 -8.22
CA PRO A 56 12.67 1.63 -9.21
C PRO A 56 12.22 3.04 -9.63
N ARG A 57 12.28 3.32 -10.92
CA ARG A 57 11.81 4.58 -11.52
C ARG A 57 10.73 4.27 -12.55
N LYS A 58 9.67 5.07 -12.55
CA LYS A 58 8.64 5.00 -13.59
C LYS A 58 9.05 5.93 -14.73
N VAL A 59 9.13 5.41 -15.95
CA VAL A 59 9.55 6.17 -17.13
C VAL A 59 8.54 6.04 -18.26
N GLU A 60 8.39 7.12 -19.02
CA GLU A 60 7.65 7.10 -20.28
C GLU A 60 8.46 6.36 -21.33
N VAL A 61 7.83 5.36 -21.96
CA VAL A 61 8.46 4.57 -23.01
C VAL A 61 7.91 5.05 -24.36
N PRO A 62 8.78 5.43 -25.32
CA PRO A 62 8.32 5.87 -26.63
C PRO A 62 7.39 4.84 -27.28
N GLY A 63 6.22 5.28 -27.74
CA GLY A 63 5.22 4.44 -28.41
C GLY A 63 4.28 3.66 -27.47
N GLU A 64 4.48 3.74 -26.16
CA GLU A 64 3.60 3.12 -25.16
C GLU A 64 2.73 4.19 -24.48
N CYS A 65 1.45 3.87 -24.25
CA CYS A 65 0.57 4.80 -23.53
C CYS A 65 0.91 4.88 -22.03
N CYS A 66 1.33 3.76 -21.44
CA CYS A 66 1.53 3.63 -20.00
C CYS A 66 3.02 3.62 -19.66
N GLU A 67 3.36 4.30 -18.58
CA GLU A 67 4.71 4.32 -18.04
C GLU A 67 5.08 2.93 -17.52
N LYS A 68 6.35 2.53 -17.71
CA LYS A 68 6.88 1.26 -17.22
C LYS A 68 7.89 1.50 -16.11
N TRP A 69 8.03 0.51 -15.24
CA TRP A 69 9.06 0.50 -14.23
C TRP A 69 10.40 0.08 -14.85
N VAL A 70 11.42 0.88 -14.63
CA VAL A 70 12.81 0.56 -14.92
C VAL A 70 13.61 0.60 -13.64
N CYS A 71 14.61 -0.27 -13.57
CA CYS A 71 15.59 -0.31 -12.50
C CYS A 71 16.86 0.23 -13.13
N ASP A 72 17.26 1.44 -12.76
CA ASP A 72 18.56 1.96 -13.19
C ASP A 72 19.63 1.10 -12.49
N PRO A 73 20.56 0.45 -13.22
CA PRO A 73 21.72 -0.17 -12.60
C PRO A 73 22.56 0.95 -11.99
N ASP A 74 23.06 0.75 -10.77
CA ASP A 74 23.97 1.69 -10.13
C ASP A 74 25.16 1.97 -11.06
N ASP A 75 25.26 3.21 -11.55
CA ASP A 75 26.53 3.76 -11.98
C ASP A 75 27.46 3.79 -10.75
N GLU A 76 28.40 2.85 -10.76
CA GLU A 76 29.55 2.70 -9.87
C GLU A 76 29.29 2.33 -8.40
N VAL A 77 29.27 1.02 -8.14
CA VAL A 77 30.04 0.46 -7.02
C VAL A 77 31.00 -0.59 -7.58
N ILE A 78 32.23 -0.15 -7.87
CA ILE A 78 33.38 -1.04 -8.02
C ILE A 78 33.62 -1.71 -6.66
N LEU A 79 33.30 -3.00 -6.55
CA LEU A 79 33.98 -3.88 -5.60
C LEU A 79 34.05 -5.31 -6.16
N GLY A 80 35.28 -5.74 -6.41
CA GLY A 80 35.59 -6.94 -7.17
C GLY A 80 35.18 -8.27 -6.51
N GLY A 81 34.98 -9.24 -7.41
CA GLY A 81 35.51 -10.59 -7.22
C GLY A 81 34.51 -11.67 -6.82
N PHE A 82 34.56 -12.76 -7.61
CA PHE A 82 34.10 -14.13 -7.33
C PHE A 82 32.57 -14.34 -7.44
N ALA A 83 32.01 -15.29 -8.18
CA ALA A 83 32.50 -16.32 -9.10
C ALA A 83 31.30 -16.79 -9.95
N MET A 84 31.53 -17.19 -11.21
CA MET A 84 30.51 -17.85 -12.03
C MET A 84 30.13 -19.20 -11.41
N ALA A 85 28.90 -19.33 -10.91
CA ALA A 85 28.36 -20.64 -10.56
C ALA A 85 27.87 -21.33 -11.84
N ALA A 86 28.61 -22.36 -12.24
CA ALA A 86 28.30 -23.23 -13.35
C ALA A 86 26.94 -23.91 -13.17
N TYR A 87 26.16 -23.93 -14.26
CA TYR A 87 24.96 -24.74 -14.43
C TYR A 87 25.30 -26.21 -14.13
N ARG A 88 24.63 -26.82 -13.16
CA ARG A 88 24.59 -28.28 -12.95
C ARG A 88 23.17 -28.75 -13.19
N GLN A 89 23.03 -29.71 -14.10
CA GLN A 89 21.78 -30.36 -14.45
C GLN A 89 21.84 -31.79 -13.92
N GLU A 90 21.21 -32.05 -12.78
CA GLU A 90 20.96 -33.38 -12.22
C GLU A 90 19.75 -33.27 -11.30
N ALA A 91 18.91 -34.26 -11.07
CA ALA A 91 18.57 -35.50 -11.76
C ALA A 91 17.18 -35.83 -11.18
N THR A 92 16.27 -36.34 -12.00
CA THR A 92 14.91 -36.72 -11.61
C THR A 92 14.91 -37.82 -10.54
N LEU A 93 14.60 -37.46 -9.30
CA LEU A 93 14.11 -38.39 -8.29
C LEU A 93 12.60 -38.16 -8.14
N GLY A 94 11.84 -39.10 -8.71
CA GLY A 94 10.39 -39.12 -8.63
C GLY A 94 9.94 -39.18 -7.18
N ILE A 95 9.18 -38.16 -6.78
CA ILE A 95 8.36 -38.18 -5.58
C ILE A 95 6.92 -38.23 -6.09
N ASP A 96 6.28 -39.39 -5.94
CA ASP A 96 4.84 -39.53 -6.08
C ASP A 96 4.16 -38.66 -5.02
N VAL A 97 3.74 -37.47 -5.41
CA VAL A 97 2.72 -36.71 -4.69
C VAL A 97 1.56 -36.51 -5.64
N SER A 98 0.53 -37.34 -5.47
CA SER A 98 -0.81 -37.05 -5.94
C SER A 98 -1.24 -35.71 -5.34
N ASP A 99 -1.16 -34.63 -6.12
CA ASP A 99 -1.86 -33.40 -5.78
C ASP A 99 -2.48 -32.79 -7.05
N SER A 100 -3.79 -32.88 -7.11
CA SER A 100 -4.68 -32.34 -8.14
C SER A 100 -4.74 -30.80 -8.16
N SER A 101 -3.63 -30.13 -7.77
CA SER A 101 -3.43 -28.68 -7.80
C SER A 101 -2.44 -28.22 -8.89
N ALA A 102 -1.91 -29.15 -9.69
CA ALA A 102 -0.75 -28.96 -10.59
C ALA A 102 -0.88 -27.93 -11.72
N ASN A 103 -1.98 -27.19 -11.84
CA ASN A 103 -2.17 -26.12 -12.84
C ASN A 103 -2.50 -24.74 -12.22
N CYS A 104 -2.31 -24.54 -10.91
CA CYS A 104 -2.49 -23.22 -10.32
C CYS A 104 -1.19 -22.40 -10.39
N ILE A 105 -1.13 -21.43 -11.31
CA ILE A 105 -0.06 -20.43 -11.32
C ILE A 105 -0.29 -19.49 -10.13
N GLU A 106 0.45 -19.69 -9.03
CA GLU A 106 0.30 -18.84 -7.85
C GLU A 106 0.68 -17.39 -8.15
N GLN A 107 -0.27 -16.49 -7.96
CA GLN A 107 -0.14 -15.06 -8.07
C GLN A 107 -0.51 -14.45 -6.72
N THR A 108 0.42 -13.71 -6.13
CA THR A 108 0.19 -12.96 -4.91
C THR A 108 0.78 -11.58 -5.07
N THR A 109 -0.09 -10.58 -5.01
CA THR A 109 0.32 -9.18 -4.98
C THR A 109 0.93 -8.82 -3.62
N GLU A 110 1.76 -7.78 -3.62
CA GLU A 110 2.23 -7.16 -2.39
C GLU A 110 1.08 -6.53 -1.60
N TRP A 111 1.32 -6.33 -0.30
CA TRP A 111 0.34 -5.64 0.54
C TRP A 111 0.24 -4.16 0.18
N SER A 112 -0.99 -3.65 0.06
CA SER A 112 -1.24 -2.21 -0.08
C SER A 112 -0.68 -1.43 1.11
N ALA A 113 -0.48 -0.12 0.89
CA ALA A 113 -0.25 0.81 1.97
C ALA A 113 -1.37 0.73 3.03
N CYS A 114 -1.03 1.06 4.28
CA CYS A 114 -2.01 1.10 5.35
C CYS A 114 -2.99 2.24 5.11
N SER A 115 -4.29 1.95 5.24
CA SER A 115 -5.36 2.92 4.99
C SER A 115 -5.33 4.16 5.90
N LYS A 116 -4.57 4.11 7.00
CA LYS A 116 -4.35 5.23 7.92
C LYS A 116 -2.86 5.40 8.21
N SER A 117 -2.43 6.65 8.30
CA SER A 117 -1.05 7.00 8.66
C SER A 117 -0.78 6.98 10.18
N CYS A 118 -1.82 6.94 11.01
CA CYS A 118 -1.74 6.68 12.45
C CYS A 118 -2.94 5.84 12.90
N GLY A 119 -2.81 5.20 14.06
CA GLY A 119 -3.85 4.36 14.63
C GLY A 119 -4.07 3.07 13.83
N MET A 120 -5.17 2.38 14.12
CA MET A 120 -5.50 1.13 13.46
C MET A 120 -6.19 1.38 12.12
N GLY A 121 -5.61 0.80 11.06
CA GLY A 121 -6.14 0.79 9.69
C GLY A 121 -6.12 -0.61 9.08
N PHE A 122 -6.29 -0.66 7.76
CA PHE A 122 -6.32 -1.90 6.97
C PHE A 122 -5.30 -1.85 5.82
N SER A 123 -4.70 -2.99 5.51
CA SER A 123 -3.94 -3.21 4.28
C SER A 123 -4.51 -4.43 3.56
N THR A 124 -4.51 -4.39 2.24
CA THR A 124 -5.16 -5.40 1.39
C THR A 124 -4.20 -5.94 0.35
N ARG A 125 -4.37 -7.19 -0.04
CA ARG A 125 -3.70 -7.80 -1.21
C ARG A 125 -4.67 -8.73 -1.93
N VAL A 126 -4.38 -9.06 -3.17
CA VAL A 126 -5.05 -10.11 -3.94
C VAL A 126 -4.11 -11.31 -4.06
N THR A 127 -4.64 -12.51 -3.83
CA THR A 127 -3.90 -13.78 -3.99
C THR A 127 -4.84 -14.88 -4.46
N ASN A 128 -4.36 -15.77 -5.33
CA ASN A 128 -5.06 -17.01 -5.68
C ASN A 128 -4.58 -18.22 -4.90
N ARG A 129 -3.77 -18.03 -3.85
CA ARG A 129 -3.28 -19.10 -3.00
C ARG A 129 -4.38 -19.61 -2.06
N ASN A 130 -5.29 -20.39 -2.62
CA ASN A 130 -6.33 -21.14 -1.93
C ASN A 130 -6.58 -22.46 -2.69
N GLN A 131 -7.35 -23.36 -2.08
CA GLN A 131 -7.61 -24.70 -2.64
C GLN A 131 -8.31 -24.65 -4.01
N GLN A 132 -9.03 -23.56 -4.28
CA GLN A 132 -9.81 -23.34 -5.50
C GLN A 132 -9.04 -22.56 -6.59
N CYS A 133 -7.81 -22.10 -6.32
CA CYS A 133 -7.03 -21.22 -7.20
C CYS A 133 -7.77 -19.91 -7.61
N GLU A 134 -8.69 -19.42 -6.79
CA GLU A 134 -9.49 -18.23 -7.10
C GLU A 134 -8.84 -16.94 -6.60
N MET A 135 -8.85 -15.88 -7.39
CA MET A 135 -8.31 -14.58 -6.97
C MET A 135 -9.17 -13.97 -5.85
N VAL A 136 -8.65 -13.97 -4.62
CA VAL A 136 -9.36 -13.43 -3.44
C VAL A 136 -8.64 -12.24 -2.84
N LYS A 137 -9.43 -11.25 -2.40
CA LYS A 137 -8.92 -10.09 -1.66
C LYS A 137 -8.73 -10.44 -0.18
N GLN A 138 -7.48 -10.50 0.26
CA GLN A 138 -7.12 -10.63 1.67
C GLN A 138 -6.96 -9.26 2.32
N THR A 139 -7.43 -9.13 3.56
CA THR A 139 -7.32 -7.89 4.36
C THR A 139 -6.65 -8.19 5.70
N ARG A 140 -5.69 -7.37 6.12
CA ARG A 140 -5.07 -7.43 7.45
C ARG A 140 -5.11 -6.06 8.15
N LEU A 141 -5.16 -6.08 9.47
CA LEU A 141 -5.01 -4.89 10.30
C LEU A 141 -3.57 -4.36 10.20
N CYS A 142 -3.41 -3.04 10.21
CA CYS A 142 -2.11 -2.38 10.23
C CYS A 142 -2.12 -1.19 11.19
N MET A 143 -0.96 -0.87 11.76
CA MET A 143 -0.77 0.30 12.61
C MET A 143 0.65 0.83 12.39
N ILE A 144 0.76 1.92 11.65
CA ILE A 144 2.07 2.53 11.30
C ILE A 144 2.70 3.19 12.51
N ARG A 145 1.88 3.91 13.29
CA ARG A 145 2.22 4.63 14.52
C ARG A 145 0.94 4.86 15.32
N PRO A 146 1.00 5.02 16.66
CA PRO A 146 -0.15 5.49 17.43
C PRO A 146 -0.53 6.92 16.97
N CYS A 147 -1.80 7.28 17.10
CA CYS A 147 -2.20 8.69 17.03
C CYS A 147 -1.86 9.33 18.37
N GLU A 148 -1.39 10.59 18.38
CA GLU A 148 -0.87 11.25 19.59
C GLU A 148 -1.90 11.24 20.73
N ASN A 149 -1.52 10.59 21.84
CA ASN A 149 -2.12 10.72 23.18
C ASN A 149 -1.23 10.10 24.29
N GLU A 150 0.06 9.87 24.03
CA GLU A 150 1.02 9.46 25.06
C GLU A 150 2.21 10.42 25.00
N GLU A 151 2.31 11.25 26.04
CA GLU A 151 3.46 12.10 26.33
C GLU A 151 4.75 11.29 26.25
N SER A 152 5.61 11.60 25.29
CA SER A 152 7.02 11.28 25.44
C SER A 152 7.71 12.43 26.17
N SER A 153 7.73 12.32 27.50
CA SER A 153 8.89 12.73 28.28
C SER A 153 10.13 12.05 27.66
N ASP A 154 10.89 12.79 26.87
CA ASP A 154 12.29 13.10 27.17
C ASP A 154 13.05 13.66 25.95
N LYS A 155 13.60 14.84 26.21
CA LYS A 155 14.85 15.44 25.70
C LYS A 155 14.90 15.90 24.24
N LYS A 156 14.98 17.24 24.11
CA LYS A 156 15.57 17.99 22.99
C LYS A 156 16.85 17.29 22.50
N GLY A 157 16.71 16.56 21.42
CA GLY A 157 17.79 15.88 20.72
C GLY A 157 17.26 15.36 19.41
N LYS A 158 17.27 16.20 18.37
CA LYS A 158 16.83 15.83 17.02
C LYS A 158 17.70 14.69 16.48
N ARG A 159 17.21 13.45 16.50
CA ARG A 159 17.71 12.40 15.60
C ARG A 159 16.58 11.48 15.17
N CYS A 160 16.38 11.40 13.86
CA CYS A 160 15.39 10.59 13.17
C CYS A 160 15.62 9.09 13.50
N VAL A 161 14.74 8.50 14.31
CA VAL A 161 14.77 7.05 14.57
C VAL A 161 13.88 6.37 13.55
N ARG A 162 14.48 5.76 12.52
CA ARG A 162 13.79 5.06 11.42
C ARG A 162 12.77 4.01 11.92
N THR A 163 12.97 3.45 13.12
CA THR A 163 12.00 2.57 13.79
C THR A 163 11.95 2.83 15.29
N ARG A 164 10.80 3.26 15.83
CA ARG A 164 10.61 3.31 17.29
C ARG A 164 9.95 2.01 17.76
N LYS A 165 10.70 1.18 18.48
CA LYS A 165 10.10 0.06 19.21
C LYS A 165 9.32 0.64 20.39
N SER A 166 8.09 0.17 20.60
CA SER A 166 7.31 0.55 21.77
C SER A 166 8.09 0.18 23.04
N VAL A 167 8.34 1.17 23.89
CA VAL A 167 9.03 1.00 25.17
C VAL A 167 8.18 0.12 26.11
N ARG A 168 6.85 0.28 26.04
CA ARG A 168 5.87 -0.49 26.80
C ARG A 168 5.18 -1.54 25.92
N ALA A 169 4.78 -2.66 26.52
CA ALA A 169 3.91 -3.60 25.84
C ALA A 169 2.50 -3.01 25.79
N VAL A 170 1.94 -2.87 24.59
CA VAL A 170 0.62 -2.27 24.36
C VAL A 170 -0.39 -3.34 23.96
N ARG A 171 -1.64 -3.16 24.36
CA ARG A 171 -2.75 -3.99 23.85
C ARG A 171 -3.35 -3.31 22.64
N TYR A 172 -3.67 -4.09 21.62
CA TYR A 172 -4.36 -3.58 20.44
C TYR A 172 -5.86 -3.51 20.71
N GLU A 173 -6.50 -2.47 20.19
CA GLU A 173 -7.94 -2.29 20.24
C GLU A 173 -8.54 -2.34 18.84
N TYR A 174 -9.58 -3.14 18.66
CA TYR A 174 -10.31 -3.26 17.40
C TYR A 174 -11.80 -3.50 17.67
N LYS A 175 -12.67 -2.60 17.19
CA LYS A 175 -14.14 -2.69 17.36
C LYS A 175 -14.56 -2.99 18.82
N ASN A 176 -14.06 -2.19 19.78
CA ASN A 176 -14.29 -2.36 21.23
C ASN A 176 -13.78 -3.70 21.81
N CYS A 177 -12.95 -4.43 21.09
CA CYS A 177 -12.28 -5.64 21.57
C CYS A 177 -10.81 -5.36 21.82
N THR A 178 -10.27 -5.93 22.89
CA THR A 178 -8.88 -5.72 23.29
C THR A 178 -8.07 -7.00 23.08
N SER A 179 -6.84 -6.89 22.60
CA SER A 179 -5.97 -8.06 22.43
C SER A 179 -5.75 -8.79 23.76
N VAL A 180 -5.80 -10.12 23.72
CA VAL A 180 -5.62 -10.97 24.92
C VAL A 180 -4.21 -10.77 25.49
N GLN A 181 -3.22 -10.73 24.60
CA GLN A 181 -1.81 -10.51 24.91
C GLN A 181 -1.42 -9.05 24.63
N ALA A 182 -0.43 -8.54 25.37
CA ALA A 182 0.22 -7.28 25.06
C ALA A 182 1.40 -7.51 24.11
N TYR A 183 1.58 -6.62 23.15
CA TYR A 183 2.61 -6.69 22.11
C TYR A 183 3.61 -5.56 22.27
N ARG A 184 4.85 -5.76 21.82
CA ARG A 184 5.86 -4.69 21.70
C ARG A 184 6.09 -4.34 20.22
N PRO A 185 5.14 -3.64 19.58
CA PRO A 185 5.25 -3.28 18.16
C PRO A 185 6.45 -2.38 17.89
N ARG A 186 6.90 -2.42 16.64
CA ARG A 186 7.70 -1.35 16.05
C ARG A 186 6.77 -0.43 15.28
N TYR A 187 7.06 0.86 15.36
CA TYR A 187 6.36 1.91 14.63
C TYR A 187 7.34 2.63 13.71
N CYS A 188 6.84 3.09 12.56
CA CYS A 188 7.58 3.96 11.67
C CYS A 188 7.50 5.41 12.18
N GLY A 189 8.66 6.08 12.19
CA GLY A 189 8.80 7.45 12.66
C GLY A 189 8.55 8.49 11.58
N LEU A 190 9.21 9.64 11.71
CA LEU A 190 9.27 10.70 10.71
C LEU A 190 10.71 10.80 10.21
N CYS A 191 10.89 11.06 8.92
CA CYS A 191 12.21 11.37 8.35
C CYS A 191 12.50 12.87 8.52
N SER A 192 13.75 13.23 8.80
CA SER A 192 14.15 14.62 9.10
C SER A 192 14.27 15.52 7.86
N ASP A 193 14.21 14.93 6.67
CA ASP A 193 14.48 15.54 5.36
C ASP A 193 13.19 15.72 4.53
N GLY A 194 12.02 15.67 5.17
CA GLY A 194 10.73 15.83 4.49
C GLY A 194 10.22 14.57 3.79
N ARG A 195 11.00 13.47 3.79
CA ARG A 195 10.56 12.17 3.27
C ARG A 195 9.51 11.52 4.16
N CYS A 196 8.66 10.71 3.54
CA CYS A 196 7.77 9.81 4.28
C CYS A 196 8.52 8.55 4.72
N CYS A 197 8.20 8.09 5.92
CA CYS A 197 8.69 6.84 6.47
C CYS A 197 7.59 5.78 6.40
N THR A 198 7.79 4.72 5.61
CA THR A 198 6.80 3.65 5.42
C THR A 198 7.39 2.29 5.80
N PRO A 199 6.54 1.28 6.13
CA PRO A 199 7.02 -0.07 6.40
C PRO A 199 7.68 -0.68 5.17
N HIS A 200 8.88 -1.22 5.33
CA HIS A 200 9.62 -1.90 4.27
C HIS A 200 9.48 -3.43 4.42
N SER A 201 9.93 -3.99 5.54
CA SER A 201 9.72 -5.40 5.87
C SER A 201 8.61 -5.54 6.91
N THR A 202 7.62 -6.39 6.63
CA THR A 202 6.50 -6.67 7.54
C THR A 202 6.22 -8.15 7.64
N LYS A 203 5.69 -8.58 8.79
CA LYS A 203 5.19 -9.94 9.02
C LYS A 203 3.70 -9.89 9.35
N THR A 204 2.90 -10.81 8.82
CA THR A 204 1.51 -10.98 9.25
C THR A 204 1.44 -12.01 10.37
N THR A 205 0.81 -11.64 11.49
CA THR A 205 0.50 -12.55 12.60
C THR A 205 -0.99 -12.54 12.89
N HIS A 206 -1.51 -13.60 13.51
CA HIS A 206 -2.92 -13.63 13.93
C HIS A 206 -3.06 -13.20 15.38
N VAL A 207 -3.71 -12.05 15.61
CA VAL A 207 -3.97 -11.51 16.95
C VAL A 207 -5.35 -11.95 17.41
N GLN A 208 -5.42 -12.44 18.64
CA GLN A 208 -6.68 -12.77 19.33
C GLN A 208 -7.16 -11.57 20.16
N PHE A 209 -8.39 -11.17 19.96
CA PHE A 209 -9.07 -10.08 20.66
C PHE A 209 -10.20 -10.64 21.51
N ARG A 210 -10.28 -10.20 22.76
CA ARG A 210 -11.40 -10.48 23.66
C ARG A 210 -12.34 -9.28 23.66
N CYS A 211 -13.60 -9.53 23.37
CA CYS A 211 -14.64 -8.50 23.32
C CYS A 211 -15.48 -8.52 24.62
N PRO A 212 -16.29 -7.48 24.90
CA PRO A 212 -17.07 -7.36 26.14
C PRO A 212 -18.06 -8.50 26.37
N GLN A 213 -18.52 -9.15 25.30
CA GLN A 213 -19.47 -10.27 25.33
C GLN A 213 -18.78 -11.64 25.57
N GLY A 214 -17.48 -11.66 25.87
CA GLY A 214 -16.70 -12.88 26.12
C GLY A 214 -16.27 -13.64 24.86
N ASN A 215 -16.74 -13.25 23.67
CA ASN A 215 -16.30 -13.81 22.40
C ASN A 215 -14.86 -13.42 22.06
N VAL A 216 -14.15 -14.35 21.39
CA VAL A 216 -12.76 -14.17 20.94
C VAL A 216 -12.71 -14.05 19.42
N LEU A 217 -12.19 -12.94 18.91
CA LEU A 217 -11.99 -12.69 17.49
C LEU A 217 -10.52 -12.88 17.12
N LYS A 218 -10.24 -13.65 16.08
CA LYS A 218 -8.89 -13.79 15.51
C LYS A 218 -8.79 -12.95 14.24
N LYS A 219 -7.84 -12.02 14.19
CA LYS A 219 -7.62 -11.17 13.01
C LYS A 219 -6.15 -11.15 12.58
N PRO A 220 -5.86 -11.20 11.28
CA PRO A 220 -4.51 -11.02 10.77
C PRO A 220 -4.09 -9.55 11.00
N MET A 221 -2.88 -9.36 11.53
CA MET A 221 -2.30 -8.07 11.86
C MET A 221 -0.86 -7.98 11.37
N MET A 222 -0.52 -6.83 10.80
CA MET A 222 0.81 -6.48 10.34
C MET A 222 1.70 -6.09 11.53
N LEU A 223 2.84 -6.78 11.64
CA LEU A 223 3.96 -6.41 12.50
C LEU A 223 5.07 -5.83 11.63
N ILE A 224 5.53 -4.63 11.99
CA ILE A 224 6.60 -3.94 11.28
C ILE A 224 7.95 -4.48 11.77
N ASN A 225 8.81 -4.89 10.82
CA ASN A 225 10.19 -5.27 11.11
C ASN A 225 11.12 -4.08 10.90
N THR A 226 11.04 -3.43 9.73
CA THR A 226 11.86 -2.28 9.33
C THR A 226 11.02 -1.23 8.59
N CYS A 227 11.49 0.03 8.62
CA CYS A 227 10.90 1.13 7.86
C CYS A 227 11.97 1.81 7.01
N VAL A 228 11.56 2.43 5.90
CA VAL A 228 12.42 3.13 4.95
C VAL A 228 11.89 4.54 4.66
N CYS A 229 12.80 5.48 4.40
CA CYS A 229 12.46 6.85 3.98
C CYS A 229 12.53 6.96 2.46
N HIS A 230 11.46 7.43 1.81
CA HIS A 230 11.42 7.63 0.36
C HIS A 230 10.68 8.92 -0.01
N ASN A 231 10.85 9.39 -1.25
CA ASN A 231 10.22 10.61 -1.76
C ASN A 231 8.80 10.36 -2.31
N ASN A 232 8.50 9.13 -2.71
CA ASN A 232 7.22 8.75 -3.34
C ASN A 232 6.12 8.57 -2.29
N CYS A 233 5.74 9.65 -1.62
CA CYS A 233 4.77 9.56 -0.56
C CYS A 233 3.40 9.20 -1.11
N PRO A 234 2.69 8.25 -0.47
CA PRO A 234 1.34 7.94 -0.89
C PRO A 234 0.55 9.24 -0.84
N GLN A 235 -0.01 9.65 -1.98
CA GLN A 235 -0.91 10.78 -2.06
C GLN A 235 -2.06 10.48 -1.10
N SER A 236 -1.98 10.97 0.14
CA SER A 236 -3.16 11.06 0.98
C SER A 236 -4.15 11.87 0.17
N ASN A 237 -5.38 11.37 -0.02
CA ASN A 237 -6.49 12.23 -0.42
C ASN A 237 -6.45 13.48 0.48
N ILE A 238 -5.91 14.56 -0.06
CA ILE A 238 -5.93 15.86 0.57
C ILE A 238 -7.38 16.26 0.44
N VAL A 239 -8.14 16.04 1.52
CA VAL A 239 -9.30 16.86 1.81
C VAL A 239 -8.79 18.29 1.72
N PHE A 240 -9.23 19.01 0.70
CA PHE A 240 -9.01 20.43 0.52
C PHE A 240 -9.48 21.16 1.79
N PHE A 241 -8.58 21.38 2.74
CA PHE A 241 -8.67 22.54 3.59
C PHE A 241 -8.11 23.68 2.76
N GLN A 242 -9.01 24.38 2.06
CA GLN A 242 -8.72 25.76 1.66
C GLN A 242 -8.27 26.50 2.92
N PRO A 243 -7.10 27.16 2.91
CA PRO A 243 -6.83 28.19 3.88
C PRO A 243 -7.88 29.28 3.66
N LEU A 244 -8.73 29.51 4.67
CA LEU A 244 -9.44 30.77 4.79
C LEU A 244 -8.37 31.86 4.88
N ASP A 245 -8.29 32.66 3.82
CA ASP A 245 -7.46 33.85 3.75
C ASP A 245 -8.03 34.89 4.73
N PRO A 246 -7.34 35.28 5.81
CA PRO A 246 -7.88 36.19 6.81
C PRO A 246 -7.48 37.63 6.49
N THR A 247 -7.71 38.11 5.27
CA THR A 247 -7.54 39.54 4.95
C THR A 247 -8.51 40.02 3.89
N SER A 248 -9.77 40.20 4.29
CA SER A 248 -10.64 41.22 3.69
C SER A 248 -11.55 41.77 4.78
N ARG A 249 -11.06 42.78 5.51
CA ARG A 249 -11.95 43.68 6.27
C ARG A 249 -12.47 44.77 5.31
N PRO A 250 -13.74 45.17 5.46
CA PRO A 250 -14.32 46.20 4.62
C PRO A 250 -13.83 47.59 5.06
N CYS A 251 -13.47 48.42 4.09
CA CYS A 251 -13.57 49.87 4.15
C CYS A 251 -14.43 50.31 2.99
#